data_AF-A0A7W3VQZ8-F1
#
_entry.id   AF-A0A7W3VQZ8-F1
#
_cell.length_a   1.000
_cell.length_b   1.000
_cell.length_c   1.000
_cell.angle_alpha   90.00
_cell.angle_beta   90.00
_cell.angle_gamma   90.00
#
_symmetry.space_group_name_H-M   'P 1'
#
loop_
_entity.id
_entity.type
_entity.pdbx_description
1 polymer ?
#
loop_
_entity_poly.entity_id
_entity_poly.type
_entity_poly.pdbx_seq_one_letter_code
_entity_poly.pdbx_strand_id
1 'polypeptide(L)'
;MKFKSYNFIFYSWIFGWGIPCIAQVDVPYSIADLACPTDNKELLDLYETGFSALQQTAYYNTAGRIFFQIIQQDKSLCDAYYYTGIALTKQDKDAAAYSYLYYADSLSTQPQMSFKIALAESALRIGNVGLARKKYEEIKQYFPQRPEGYYGLSLTATSIGDLVEGLVNTDRTLAKYKSTGGLTPEREQEIYFIKAILLRMNAQYEKSIAFFEKSKEHFGTATDYLANYALATYELYKQTQEEKWKRESQHALEQIQDKYVLKEDFFLQFTYD
;
A
#
# COMPACT_ATOMS: atom_id res chain seq x y z
N MET A 1 26.45 14.72 15.51
CA MET A 1 25.37 15.50 14.86
C MET A 1 24.12 14.61 14.88
N LYS A 2 23.14 14.90 15.74
CA LYS A 2 21.95 14.04 15.91
C LYS A 2 21.00 14.30 14.73
N PHE A 3 20.95 13.40 13.76
CA PHE A 3 19.89 13.41 12.74
C PHE A 3 18.55 13.22 13.46
N LYS A 4 17.70 14.25 13.48
CA LYS A 4 16.28 14.07 13.76
C LYS A 4 15.75 13.20 12.62
N SER A 5 15.42 11.95 12.93
CA SER A 5 14.62 11.10 12.05
C SER A 5 13.26 11.76 11.90
N TYR A 6 13.10 12.60 10.89
CA TYR A 6 11.78 13.08 10.50
C TYR A 6 11.04 11.87 9.96
N ASN A 7 10.14 11.33 10.79
CA ASN A 7 9.12 10.38 10.36
C ASN A 7 8.30 11.09 9.29
N PHE A 8 8.71 10.92 8.03
CA PHE A 8 7.94 11.41 6.90
C PHE A 8 6.67 10.57 6.88
N ILE A 9 5.58 11.19 7.29
CA ILE A 9 4.25 10.61 7.36
C ILE A 9 3.86 10.27 5.92
N PHE A 10 4.03 9.00 5.57
CA PHE A 10 3.75 8.36 4.28
C PHE A 10 2.23 8.30 3.97
N TYR A 11 1.42 9.10 4.66
CA TYR A 11 0.00 8.80 4.88
C TYR A 11 -1.01 9.51 4.00
N SER A 12 -0.60 10.36 3.06
CA SER A 12 -1.59 11.18 2.36
C SER A 12 -1.91 10.76 0.92
N TRP A 13 -1.08 10.03 0.17
CA TRP A 13 -1.33 9.99 -1.30
C TRP A 13 -1.07 8.71 -2.09
N ILE A 14 -0.53 7.62 -1.52
CA ILE A 14 -0.58 6.32 -2.23
C ILE A 14 -2.03 5.83 -2.44
N PHE A 15 -3.00 6.40 -1.71
CA PHE A 15 -4.41 6.01 -1.78
C PHE A 15 -5.36 7.07 -2.39
N GLY A 16 -4.88 8.29 -2.67
CA GLY A 16 -5.74 9.45 -3.01
C GLY A 16 -5.91 9.74 -4.51
N TRP A 17 -4.94 9.35 -5.33
CA TRP A 17 -5.13 9.21 -6.78
C TRP A 17 -5.30 7.72 -6.99
N GLY A 18 -6.30 7.30 -7.75
CA GLY A 18 -6.63 5.90 -8.01
C GLY A 18 -5.55 5.11 -8.76
N ILE A 19 -4.31 5.12 -8.28
CA ILE A 19 -3.41 4.00 -8.35
C ILE A 19 -4.11 2.94 -7.48
N PRO A 20 -4.72 1.90 -8.06
CA PRO A 20 -5.25 0.82 -7.28
C PRO A 20 -4.07 0.26 -6.49
N CYS A 21 -4.05 0.56 -5.19
CA CYS A 21 -3.08 -0.01 -4.27
C CYS A 21 -3.33 -1.51 -4.36
N ILE A 22 -2.42 -2.21 -5.06
CA ILE A 22 -2.69 -3.48 -5.72
C ILE A 22 -3.71 -3.31 -6.85
N ALA A 23 -3.30 -3.62 -8.09
CA ALA A 23 -4.28 -3.99 -9.11
C ALA A 23 -5.11 -5.12 -8.51
N GLN A 24 -6.27 -4.78 -7.94
CA GLN A 24 -7.24 -5.75 -7.47
C GLN A 24 -7.52 -6.56 -8.73
N VAL A 25 -6.89 -7.73 -8.81
CA VAL A 25 -7.24 -8.71 -9.82
C VAL A 25 -8.74 -8.83 -9.68
N ASP A 26 -9.49 -8.57 -10.75
CA ASP A 26 -10.91 -8.82 -10.83
C ASP A 26 -11.09 -10.34 -10.71
N VAL A 27 -10.93 -10.85 -9.48
CA VAL A 27 -11.22 -12.24 -9.16
C VAL A 27 -12.73 -12.31 -9.15
N PRO A 28 -13.35 -13.13 -10.02
CA PRO A 28 -14.78 -13.33 -9.96
C PRO A 28 -15.10 -13.86 -8.57
N TYR A 29 -15.83 -13.08 -7.79
CA TYR A 29 -16.28 -13.50 -6.48
C TYR A 29 -17.17 -14.73 -6.64
N SER A 30 -16.85 -15.81 -5.93
CA SER A 30 -17.53 -17.09 -6.05
C SER A 30 -17.79 -17.69 -4.68
N ILE A 31 -18.98 -18.26 -4.51
CA ILE A 31 -19.34 -19.02 -3.30
C ILE A 31 -18.45 -20.25 -3.08
N ALA A 32 -17.81 -20.76 -4.14
CA ALA A 32 -16.90 -21.91 -4.06
C ALA A 32 -15.60 -21.60 -3.32
N ASP A 33 -15.26 -20.31 -3.20
CA ASP A 33 -14.00 -19.83 -2.62
C ASP A 33 -14.16 -19.27 -1.20
N LEU A 34 -15.32 -19.45 -0.57
CA LEU A 34 -15.58 -18.97 0.80
C LEU A 34 -14.68 -19.69 1.81
N ALA A 35 -13.95 -18.91 2.62
CA ALA A 35 -13.07 -19.43 3.66
C ALA A 35 -13.84 -20.00 4.87
N CYS A 36 -15.04 -19.49 5.11
CA CYS A 36 -16.02 -19.90 6.12
C CYS A 36 -17.33 -20.25 5.42
N PRO A 37 -17.42 -21.44 4.79
CA PRO A 37 -18.59 -21.84 4.01
C PRO A 37 -19.82 -22.05 4.89
N THR A 38 -20.99 -22.01 4.26
CA THR A 38 -22.29 -22.29 4.89
C THR A 38 -23.14 -23.13 3.96
N ASP A 39 -23.94 -24.04 4.52
CA ASP A 39 -24.93 -24.84 3.78
C ASP A 39 -26.31 -24.14 3.70
N ASN A 40 -26.45 -22.97 4.34
CA ASN A 40 -27.69 -22.21 4.32
C ASN A 40 -27.89 -21.54 2.95
N LYS A 41 -28.83 -22.08 2.15
CA LYS A 41 -29.16 -21.58 0.82
C LYS A 41 -29.54 -20.10 0.79
N GLU A 42 -30.28 -19.61 1.78
CA GLU A 42 -30.66 -18.19 1.84
C GLU A 42 -29.43 -17.28 2.01
N LEU A 43 -28.42 -17.72 2.77
CA LEU A 43 -27.17 -16.99 2.91
C LEU A 43 -26.32 -17.06 1.65
N LEU A 44 -26.32 -18.20 0.94
CA LEU A 44 -25.63 -18.35 -0.34
C LEU A 44 -26.23 -17.41 -1.40
N ASP A 45 -27.56 -17.31 -1.49
CA ASP A 45 -28.25 -16.38 -2.40
C ASP A 45 -27.89 -14.91 -2.08
N LEU A 46 -27.75 -14.58 -0.78
CA LEU A 46 -27.28 -13.26 -0.36
C LEU A 46 -25.81 -13.02 -0.77
N TYR A 47 -24.93 -14.02 -0.65
CA TYR A 47 -23.54 -13.89 -1.13
C TYR A 47 -23.50 -13.59 -2.64
N GLU A 48 -24.23 -14.35 -3.45
CA GLU A 48 -24.28 -14.14 -4.91
C GLU A 48 -24.80 -12.74 -5.28
N THR A 49 -25.84 -12.28 -4.57
CA THR A 49 -26.40 -10.93 -4.75
C THR A 49 -25.38 -9.87 -4.33
N GLY A 50 -24.69 -10.07 -3.21
CA GLY A 50 -23.66 -9.17 -2.71
C GLY A 50 -22.47 -9.07 -3.66
N PHE A 51 -22.04 -10.20 -4.23
CA PHE A 51 -20.98 -10.27 -5.25
C PHE A 51 -21.35 -9.52 -6.52
N SER A 52 -22.57 -9.70 -7.01
CA SER A 52 -23.09 -8.96 -8.17
C SER A 52 -23.10 -7.45 -7.91
N ALA A 53 -23.48 -7.03 -6.71
CA ALA A 53 -23.46 -5.63 -6.31
C ALA A 53 -22.01 -5.07 -6.18
N LEU A 54 -21.04 -5.86 -5.72
CA LEU A 54 -19.63 -5.46 -5.61
C LEU A 54 -18.95 -5.18 -6.95
N GLN A 55 -19.49 -5.66 -8.06
CA GLN A 55 -18.94 -5.42 -9.40
C GLN A 55 -19.24 -4.00 -9.93
N GLN A 56 -20.15 -3.25 -9.28
CA GLN A 56 -20.60 -1.97 -9.78
C GLN A 56 -20.42 -0.87 -8.73
N THR A 57 -19.70 0.20 -9.09
CA THR A 57 -19.44 1.34 -8.18
C THR A 57 -20.70 1.93 -7.57
N ALA A 58 -21.79 2.00 -8.34
CA ALA A 58 -23.08 2.50 -7.85
C ALA A 58 -23.69 1.67 -6.71
N TYR A 59 -23.25 0.42 -6.54
CA TYR A 59 -23.85 -0.55 -5.61
C TYR A 59 -22.94 -0.99 -4.47
N TYR A 60 -21.78 -0.36 -4.27
CA TYR A 60 -20.90 -0.69 -3.14
C TYR A 60 -21.59 -0.56 -1.77
N ASN A 61 -22.47 0.44 -1.60
CA ASN A 61 -23.27 0.57 -0.37
C ASN A 61 -24.24 -0.61 -0.20
N THR A 62 -24.97 -0.96 -1.26
CA THR A 62 -25.90 -2.10 -1.28
C THR A 62 -25.18 -3.39 -0.95
N ALA A 63 -24.03 -3.64 -1.58
CA ALA A 63 -23.21 -4.82 -1.30
C ALA A 63 -22.82 -4.90 0.19
N GLY A 64 -22.33 -3.79 0.76
CA GLY A 64 -22.00 -3.73 2.18
C GLY A 64 -23.17 -4.06 3.10
N ARG A 65 -24.39 -3.59 2.77
CA ARG A 65 -25.61 -3.90 3.52
C ARG A 65 -26.02 -5.37 3.41
N ILE A 66 -25.87 -5.98 2.23
CA ILE A 66 -26.16 -7.39 2.00
C ILE A 66 -25.23 -8.27 2.85
N PHE A 67 -23.91 -8.05 2.78
CA PHE A 67 -22.98 -8.82 3.60
C PHE A 67 -23.17 -8.58 5.10
N PHE A 68 -23.51 -7.35 5.49
CA PHE A 68 -23.87 -7.06 6.88
C PHE A 68 -25.12 -7.84 7.33
N GLN A 69 -26.12 -8.02 6.46
CA GLN A 69 -27.29 -8.85 6.74
C GLN A 69 -26.90 -10.32 6.94
N ILE A 70 -25.92 -10.85 6.19
CA ILE A 70 -25.38 -12.19 6.42
C ILE A 70 -24.76 -12.28 7.82
N ILE A 71 -23.96 -11.29 8.23
CA ILE A 71 -23.36 -11.22 9.57
C ILE A 71 -24.43 -11.20 10.68
N GLN A 72 -25.54 -10.49 10.47
CA GLN A 72 -26.64 -10.45 11.45
C GLN A 72 -27.30 -11.82 11.65
N GLN A 73 -27.36 -12.65 10.60
CA GLN A 73 -27.93 -13.98 10.64
C GLN A 73 -26.95 -15.01 11.19
N ASP A 74 -25.69 -14.94 10.77
CA ASP A 74 -24.62 -15.81 11.26
C ASP A 74 -23.31 -15.04 11.43
N LYS A 75 -22.93 -14.83 12.69
CA LYS A 75 -21.75 -14.07 13.07
C LYS A 75 -20.44 -14.84 12.92
N SER A 76 -20.49 -16.13 12.59
CA SER A 76 -19.30 -16.98 12.43
C SER A 76 -18.72 -16.93 11.01
N LEU A 77 -19.47 -16.40 10.04
CA LEU A 77 -19.09 -16.38 8.63
C LEU A 77 -18.07 -15.27 8.35
N CYS A 78 -16.78 -15.61 8.41
CA CYS A 78 -15.67 -14.67 8.24
C CYS A 78 -15.68 -13.95 6.88
N ASP A 79 -16.13 -14.59 5.80
CA ASP A 79 -16.22 -13.98 4.47
C ASP A 79 -17.21 -12.81 4.42
N ALA A 80 -18.33 -12.89 5.15
CA ALA A 80 -19.27 -11.79 5.21
C ALA A 80 -18.62 -10.53 5.82
N TYR A 81 -17.82 -10.69 6.88
CA TYR A 81 -17.00 -9.60 7.42
C TYR A 81 -15.99 -9.10 6.39
N TYR A 82 -15.29 -10.00 5.69
CA TYR A 82 -14.32 -9.62 4.68
C TYR A 82 -14.97 -8.75 3.59
N TYR A 83 -16.07 -9.22 3.01
CA TYR A 83 -16.74 -8.51 1.92
C TYR A 83 -17.47 -7.24 2.38
N THR A 84 -17.97 -7.17 3.62
CA THR A 84 -18.39 -5.88 4.21
C THR A 84 -17.21 -4.91 4.28
N GLY A 85 -16.03 -5.36 4.71
CA GLY A 85 -14.81 -4.57 4.75
C GLY A 85 -14.34 -4.08 3.37
N ILE A 86 -14.41 -4.94 2.36
CA ILE A 86 -14.11 -4.58 0.96
C ILE A 86 -15.10 -3.53 0.45
N ALA A 87 -16.40 -3.73 0.66
CA ALA A 87 -17.44 -2.78 0.27
C ALA A 87 -17.26 -1.40 0.93
N LEU A 88 -16.83 -1.37 2.19
CA LEU A 88 -16.53 -0.13 2.92
C LEU A 88 -15.26 0.55 2.43
N THR A 89 -14.21 -0.22 2.11
CA THR A 89 -12.97 0.30 1.50
C THR A 89 -13.29 0.99 0.18
N LYS A 90 -14.11 0.37 -0.68
CA LYS A 90 -14.55 0.96 -1.96
C LYS A 90 -15.44 2.20 -1.81
N GLN A 91 -15.87 2.53 -0.59
CA GLN A 91 -16.62 3.76 -0.24
C GLN A 91 -15.75 4.76 0.54
N ASP A 92 -14.43 4.56 0.60
CA ASP A 92 -13.47 5.38 1.36
C ASP A 92 -13.78 5.45 2.87
N LYS A 93 -14.43 4.41 3.41
CA LYS A 93 -14.79 4.29 4.83
C LYS A 93 -13.76 3.44 5.58
N ASP A 94 -12.50 3.85 5.49
CA ASP A 94 -11.36 3.02 5.92
C ASP A 94 -11.39 2.63 7.41
N ALA A 95 -11.77 3.54 8.30
CA ALA A 95 -11.88 3.25 9.73
C ALA A 95 -12.93 2.17 10.03
N ALA A 96 -14.06 2.18 9.31
CA ALA A 96 -15.07 1.15 9.44
C ALA A 96 -14.62 -0.16 8.79
N ALA A 97 -14.05 -0.10 7.58
CA ALA A 97 -13.52 -1.25 6.86
C ALA A 97 -12.51 -2.04 7.69
N TYR A 98 -11.58 -1.33 8.35
CA TYR A 98 -10.57 -1.89 9.23
C TYR A 98 -11.16 -2.86 10.27
N SER A 99 -12.26 -2.45 10.92
CA SER A 99 -12.89 -3.25 11.98
C SER A 99 -13.44 -4.56 11.43
N TYR A 100 -14.12 -4.51 10.28
CA TYR A 100 -14.66 -5.72 9.64
C TYR A 100 -13.57 -6.65 9.12
N LEU A 101 -12.52 -6.11 8.50
CA LEU A 101 -11.38 -6.89 8.02
C LEU A 101 -10.60 -7.55 9.17
N TYR A 102 -10.54 -6.90 10.34
CA TYR A 102 -9.97 -7.50 11.54
C TYR A 102 -10.77 -8.72 12.01
N TYR A 103 -12.10 -8.62 12.05
CA TYR A 103 -12.96 -9.76 12.38
C TYR A 103 -12.84 -10.90 11.36
N ALA A 104 -12.76 -10.57 10.07
CA ALA A 104 -12.58 -11.58 9.03
C ALA A 104 -11.31 -12.42 9.23
N ASP A 105 -10.15 -11.79 9.41
CA ASP A 105 -8.88 -12.49 9.67
C ASP A 105 -8.91 -13.25 11.02
N SER A 106 -9.60 -12.72 12.03
CA SER A 106 -9.66 -13.34 13.37
C SER A 106 -10.60 -14.54 13.46
N LEU A 107 -11.70 -14.54 12.68
CA LEU A 107 -12.68 -15.62 12.67
C LEU A 107 -12.29 -16.77 11.74
N SER A 108 -11.38 -16.54 10.79
CA SER A 108 -10.94 -17.60 9.89
C SER A 108 -10.12 -18.66 10.64
N THR A 109 -10.46 -19.93 10.43
CA THR A 109 -9.79 -21.06 11.09
C THR A 109 -8.44 -21.41 10.46
N GLN A 110 -8.20 -20.95 9.24
CA GLN A 110 -6.95 -21.13 8.49
C GLN A 110 -6.45 -19.77 8.01
N PRO A 111 -5.12 -19.57 7.89
CA PRO A 111 -4.59 -18.34 7.32
C PRO A 111 -5.14 -18.11 5.91
N GLN A 112 -5.81 -16.98 5.71
CA GLN A 112 -6.27 -16.53 4.40
C GLN A 112 -5.42 -15.36 3.94
N MET A 113 -4.76 -15.51 2.79
CA MET A 113 -3.87 -14.46 2.28
C MET A 113 -4.62 -13.16 1.97
N SER A 114 -5.76 -13.27 1.29
CA SER A 114 -6.61 -12.14 0.92
C SER A 114 -7.04 -11.33 2.14
N PHE A 115 -7.42 -12.00 3.24
CA PHE A 115 -7.84 -11.34 4.48
C PHE A 115 -6.67 -10.59 5.11
N LYS A 116 -5.49 -11.21 5.15
CA LYS A 116 -4.28 -10.58 5.69
C LYS A 116 -3.84 -9.38 4.88
N ILE A 117 -3.88 -9.48 3.54
CA ILE A 117 -3.55 -8.36 2.64
C ILE A 117 -4.53 -7.22 2.88
N ALA A 118 -5.84 -7.49 2.80
CA ALA A 118 -6.85 -6.45 2.96
C ALA A 118 -6.76 -5.76 4.33
N LEU A 119 -6.54 -6.52 5.40
CA LEU A 119 -6.34 -5.97 6.74
C LEU A 119 -5.04 -5.14 6.83
N ALA A 120 -3.94 -5.61 6.24
CA ALA A 120 -2.68 -4.88 6.23
C ALA A 120 -2.82 -3.53 5.50
N GLU A 121 -3.46 -3.53 4.34
CA GLU A 121 -3.71 -2.30 3.57
C GLU A 121 -4.68 -1.35 4.27
N SER A 122 -5.75 -1.88 4.86
CA SER A 122 -6.67 -1.07 5.64
C SER A 122 -5.98 -0.46 6.85
N ALA A 123 -5.10 -1.21 7.51
CA ALA A 123 -4.26 -0.69 8.59
C ALA A 123 -3.31 0.43 8.10
N LEU A 124 -2.74 0.31 6.90
CA LEU A 124 -2.00 1.41 6.28
C LEU A 124 -2.92 2.62 6.05
N ARG A 125 -4.08 2.48 5.42
CA ARG A 125 -4.98 3.63 5.17
C ARG A 125 -5.35 4.42 6.42
N ILE A 126 -5.43 3.75 7.59
CA ILE A 126 -5.77 4.41 8.86
C ILE A 126 -4.57 4.81 9.74
N GLY A 127 -3.33 4.76 9.25
CA GLY A 127 -2.19 5.18 10.06
C GLY A 127 -1.53 4.11 10.93
N ASN A 128 -1.98 2.85 10.87
CA ASN A 128 -1.50 1.76 11.73
C ASN A 128 -0.41 0.92 11.04
N VAL A 129 0.79 1.52 10.84
CA VAL A 129 1.94 0.82 10.22
C VAL A 129 2.30 -0.46 10.99
N GLY A 130 2.21 -0.44 12.32
CA GLY A 130 2.62 -1.56 13.17
C GLY A 130 1.79 -2.82 12.90
N LEU A 131 0.46 -2.68 12.81
CA LEU A 131 -0.38 -3.82 12.45
C LEU A 131 -0.14 -4.26 10.99
N ALA A 132 -0.03 -3.32 10.05
CA ALA A 132 0.26 -3.64 8.66
C ALA A 132 1.54 -4.47 8.53
N ARG A 133 2.62 -4.03 9.20
CA ARG A 133 3.89 -4.75 9.27
C ARG A 133 3.70 -6.17 9.77
N LYS A 134 3.04 -6.34 10.92
CA LYS A 134 2.75 -7.66 11.49
C LYS A 134 2.01 -8.56 10.50
N LYS A 135 1.01 -8.03 9.78
CA LYS A 135 0.23 -8.83 8.82
C LYS A 135 1.04 -9.21 7.59
N TYR A 136 1.95 -8.37 7.10
CA TYR A 136 2.89 -8.76 6.05
C TYR A 136 3.94 -9.77 6.52
N GLU A 137 4.36 -9.73 7.78
CA GLU A 137 5.20 -10.77 8.38
C GLU A 137 4.47 -12.11 8.45
N GLU A 138 3.20 -12.12 8.86
CA GLU A 138 2.33 -13.31 8.80
C GLU A 138 2.19 -13.83 7.36
N ILE A 139 1.99 -12.95 6.36
CA ILE A 139 1.92 -13.36 4.95
C ILE A 139 3.24 -14.02 4.51
N LYS A 140 4.40 -13.43 4.84
CA LYS A 140 5.70 -14.04 4.55
C LYS A 140 5.85 -15.42 5.21
N GLN A 141 5.35 -15.57 6.44
CA GLN A 141 5.43 -16.81 7.20
C GLN A 141 4.54 -17.91 6.62
N TYR A 142 3.26 -17.62 6.38
CA TYR A 142 2.29 -18.62 5.91
C TYR A 142 2.35 -18.85 4.40
N PHE A 143 2.81 -17.86 3.63
CA PHE A 143 2.85 -17.90 2.18
C PHE A 143 4.22 -17.43 1.62
N PRO A 144 5.33 -18.10 1.97
CA PRO A 144 6.68 -17.64 1.66
C PRO A 144 7.01 -17.56 0.16
N GLN A 145 6.25 -18.22 -0.71
CA GLN A 145 6.45 -18.15 -2.15
C GLN A 145 5.77 -16.94 -2.80
N ARG A 146 4.92 -16.25 -2.05
CA ARG A 146 4.06 -15.19 -2.56
C ARG A 146 4.74 -13.82 -2.34
N PRO A 147 4.80 -12.97 -3.37
CA PRO A 147 5.55 -11.71 -3.29
C PRO A 147 4.96 -10.71 -2.30
N GLU A 148 3.66 -10.79 -1.99
CA GLU A 148 2.89 -9.79 -1.25
C GLU A 148 3.43 -9.56 0.17
N GLY A 149 3.90 -10.62 0.84
CA GLY A 149 4.55 -10.50 2.14
C GLY A 149 5.82 -9.66 2.05
N TYR A 150 6.69 -9.94 1.09
CA TYR A 150 7.95 -9.20 0.90
C TYR A 150 7.69 -7.76 0.44
N TYR A 151 6.70 -7.56 -0.44
CA TYR A 151 6.29 -6.25 -0.92
C TYR A 151 5.85 -5.37 0.25
N GLY A 152 4.95 -5.86 1.09
CA GLY A 152 4.45 -5.10 2.23
C GLY A 152 5.50 -4.85 3.31
N LEU A 153 6.48 -5.76 3.49
CA LEU A 153 7.64 -5.50 4.34
C LEU A 153 8.52 -4.37 3.79
N SER A 154 8.77 -4.33 2.48
CA SER A 154 9.51 -3.21 1.88
C SER A 154 8.72 -1.90 1.95
N LEU A 155 7.40 -1.94 1.79
CA LEU A 155 6.53 -0.77 1.88
C LEU A 155 6.51 -0.20 3.31
N THR A 156 6.26 -1.03 4.31
CA THR A 156 6.24 -0.60 5.72
C THR A 156 7.61 -0.11 6.21
N ALA A 157 8.70 -0.62 5.63
CA ALA A 157 10.06 -0.18 5.96
C ALA A 157 10.29 1.32 5.66
N THR A 158 9.61 1.91 4.67
CA THR A 158 9.71 3.35 4.39
C THR A 158 9.18 4.21 5.53
N SER A 159 8.28 3.66 6.35
CA SER A 159 7.65 4.34 7.47
C SER A 159 8.34 4.06 8.80
N ILE A 160 8.83 2.84 9.03
CA ILE A 160 9.45 2.44 10.31
C ILE A 160 10.99 2.57 10.33
N GLY A 161 11.62 2.82 9.18
CA GLY A 161 13.07 2.99 9.08
C GLY A 161 13.87 1.68 9.12
N ASP A 162 13.24 0.55 8.81
CA ASP A 162 13.92 -0.76 8.66
C ASP A 162 14.61 -0.86 7.29
N LEU A 163 15.63 -0.03 7.09
CA LEU A 163 16.21 0.22 5.76
C LEU A 163 16.90 -1.01 5.15
N VAL A 164 17.63 -1.76 5.97
CA VAL A 164 18.42 -2.92 5.50
C VAL A 164 17.50 -4.02 5.02
N GLU A 165 16.56 -4.47 5.85
CA GLU A 165 15.64 -5.53 5.48
C GLU A 165 14.61 -5.04 4.45
N GLY A 166 14.23 -3.76 4.50
CA GLY A 166 13.41 -3.12 3.47
C GLY A 166 14.04 -3.23 2.07
N LEU A 167 15.31 -2.83 1.92
CA LEU A 167 16.03 -2.90 0.64
C LEU A 167 16.17 -4.35 0.16
N VAL A 168 16.55 -5.27 1.03
CA VAL A 168 16.61 -6.70 0.70
C VAL A 168 15.25 -7.22 0.22
N ASN A 169 14.16 -6.79 0.85
CA ASN A 169 12.83 -7.21 0.46
C ASN A 169 12.37 -6.59 -0.86
N THR A 170 12.81 -5.38 -1.25
CA THR A 170 12.53 -4.87 -2.62
C THR A 170 13.08 -5.80 -3.70
N ASP A 171 14.29 -6.33 -3.52
CA ASP A 171 14.92 -7.26 -4.47
C ASP A 171 14.21 -8.62 -4.50
N ARG A 172 13.84 -9.14 -3.32
CA ARG A 172 13.05 -10.39 -3.22
C ARG A 172 11.69 -10.26 -3.87
N THR A 173 11.01 -9.12 -3.67
CA THR A 173 9.71 -8.82 -4.25
C THR A 173 9.77 -8.83 -5.79
N LEU A 174 10.74 -8.12 -6.37
CA LEU A 174 10.93 -8.08 -7.81
C LEU A 174 11.21 -9.47 -8.39
N ALA A 175 12.12 -10.23 -7.76
CA ALA A 175 12.43 -11.59 -8.19
C ALA A 175 11.21 -12.52 -8.12
N LYS A 176 10.39 -12.41 -7.06
CA LYS A 176 9.20 -13.24 -6.87
C LYS A 176 8.13 -12.93 -7.89
N TYR A 177 7.74 -11.66 -8.07
CA TYR A 177 6.77 -11.28 -9.11
C TYR A 177 7.21 -11.72 -10.50
N LYS A 178 8.50 -11.59 -10.82
CA LYS A 178 9.06 -12.09 -12.09
C LYS A 178 8.90 -13.60 -12.21
N SER A 179 9.24 -14.36 -11.17
CA SER A 179 9.16 -15.83 -11.18
C SER A 179 7.73 -16.37 -11.25
N THR A 180 6.75 -15.64 -10.69
CA THR A 180 5.33 -16.04 -10.70
C THR A 180 4.56 -15.49 -11.89
N GLY A 181 5.23 -14.78 -12.81
CA GLY A 181 4.59 -14.14 -13.97
C GLY A 181 3.68 -12.96 -13.62
N GLY A 182 3.78 -12.41 -12.41
CA GLY A 182 2.92 -11.33 -11.90
C GLY A 182 3.55 -9.93 -11.95
N LEU A 183 4.72 -9.78 -12.60
CA LEU A 183 5.39 -8.49 -12.72
C LEU A 183 4.82 -7.70 -13.91
N THR A 184 3.92 -6.76 -13.63
CA THR A 184 3.48 -5.75 -14.62
C THR A 184 4.42 -4.54 -14.61
N PRO A 185 4.42 -3.71 -15.68
CA PRO A 185 5.20 -2.46 -15.69
C PRO A 185 4.87 -1.54 -14.51
N GLU A 186 3.60 -1.42 -14.14
CA GLU A 186 3.16 -0.60 -12.99
C GLU A 186 3.70 -1.17 -11.68
N ARG A 187 3.58 -2.48 -11.48
CA ARG A 187 4.11 -3.18 -10.30
C ARG A 187 5.62 -3.02 -10.19
N GLU A 188 6.33 -3.07 -11.31
CA GLU A 188 7.78 -2.86 -11.34
C GLU A 188 8.15 -1.44 -10.93
N GLN A 189 7.46 -0.43 -11.45
CA GLN A 189 7.69 0.97 -11.09
C GLN A 189 7.35 1.26 -9.63
N GLU A 190 6.30 0.65 -9.07
CA GLU A 190 5.98 0.71 -7.63
C GLU A 190 7.16 0.21 -6.78
N ILE A 191 7.75 -0.94 -7.15
CA ILE A 191 8.89 -1.52 -6.42
C ILE A 191 10.12 -0.61 -6.54
N TYR A 192 10.36 -0.03 -7.72
CA TYR A 192 11.43 0.94 -7.92
C TYR A 192 11.24 2.19 -7.07
N PHE A 193 10.02 2.69 -6.97
CA PHE A 193 9.69 3.84 -6.14
C PHE A 193 9.96 3.56 -4.66
N ILE A 194 9.48 2.42 -4.12
CA ILE A 194 9.76 1.99 -2.73
C ILE A 194 11.29 1.88 -2.50
N LYS A 195 12.00 1.26 -3.44
CA LYS A 195 13.46 1.09 -3.35
C LYS A 195 14.19 2.43 -3.37
N ALA A 196 13.77 3.38 -4.20
CA ALA A 196 14.34 4.71 -4.26
C ALA A 196 14.22 5.43 -2.91
N ILE A 197 13.04 5.40 -2.29
CA ILE A 197 12.81 6.00 -0.96
C ILE A 197 13.73 5.37 0.08
N LEU A 198 13.83 4.04 0.12
CA LEU A 198 14.70 3.35 1.06
C LEU A 198 16.18 3.67 0.83
N LEU A 199 16.63 3.76 -0.43
CA LEU A 199 18.00 4.16 -0.78
C LEU A 199 18.31 5.59 -0.32
N ARG A 200 17.37 6.53 -0.52
CA ARG A 200 17.50 7.90 -0.02
C ARG A 200 17.64 7.93 1.49
N MET A 201 16.75 7.23 2.21
CA MET A 201 16.80 7.15 3.67
C MET A 201 18.10 6.50 4.16
N ASN A 202 18.69 5.62 3.35
CA ASN A 202 19.99 5.00 3.60
C ASN A 202 21.18 5.81 3.05
N ALA A 203 20.98 7.10 2.74
CA ALA A 203 21.99 8.03 2.21
C ALA A 203 22.71 7.58 0.92
N GLN A 204 22.11 6.67 0.14
CA GLN A 204 22.60 6.23 -1.15
C GLN A 204 21.96 7.07 -2.27
N TYR A 205 22.20 8.38 -2.27
CA TYR A 205 21.44 9.35 -3.07
C TYR A 205 21.57 9.17 -4.59
N GLU A 206 22.75 8.89 -5.12
CA GLU A 206 22.93 8.63 -6.56
C GLU A 206 22.10 7.42 -7.02
N LYS A 207 22.15 6.31 -6.26
CA LYS A 207 21.35 5.12 -6.55
C LYS A 207 19.87 5.40 -6.39
N SER A 208 19.48 6.17 -5.37
CA SER A 208 18.11 6.60 -5.15
C SER A 208 17.55 7.35 -6.36
N ILE A 209 18.28 8.34 -6.87
CA ILE A 209 17.90 9.13 -8.04
C ILE A 209 17.73 8.22 -9.26
N ALA A 210 18.67 7.28 -9.48
CA ALA A 210 18.56 6.33 -10.58
C ALA A 210 17.30 5.45 -10.52
N PHE A 211 16.83 5.08 -9.31
CA PHE A 211 15.58 4.33 -9.15
C PHE A 211 14.33 5.20 -9.22
N PHE A 212 14.38 6.47 -8.79
CA PHE A 212 13.29 7.41 -9.05
C PHE A 212 13.07 7.62 -10.55
N GLU A 213 14.14 7.83 -11.32
CA GLU A 213 14.00 7.99 -12.78
C GLU A 213 13.38 6.74 -13.45
N LYS A 214 13.60 5.54 -12.89
CA LYS A 214 12.93 4.30 -13.35
C LYS A 214 11.44 4.21 -13.00
N SER A 215 10.98 4.93 -11.98
CA SER A 215 9.56 4.96 -11.57
C SER A 215 8.84 6.22 -12.04
N LYS A 216 9.51 7.09 -12.80
CA LYS A 216 9.03 8.43 -13.16
C LYS A 216 7.83 8.42 -14.10
N GLU A 217 7.73 7.44 -14.98
CA GLU A 217 6.62 7.34 -15.92
C GLU A 217 5.28 7.23 -15.19
N HIS A 218 5.23 6.43 -14.13
CA HIS A 218 4.01 6.25 -13.34
C HIS A 218 3.86 7.27 -12.19
N PHE A 219 4.97 7.63 -11.53
CA PHE A 219 4.93 8.43 -10.30
C PHE A 219 5.46 9.86 -10.43
N GLY A 220 5.97 10.26 -11.59
CA GLY A 220 6.77 11.49 -11.74
C GLY A 220 6.08 12.80 -11.34
N THR A 221 4.75 12.81 -11.29
CA THR A 221 3.93 13.96 -10.86
C THR A 221 3.36 13.82 -9.45
N ALA A 222 3.53 12.67 -8.80
CA ALA A 222 3.01 12.44 -7.45
C ALA A 222 3.81 13.27 -6.42
N THR A 223 3.10 13.88 -5.46
CA THR A 223 3.73 14.69 -4.41
C THR A 223 4.80 13.91 -3.64
N ASP A 224 4.55 12.65 -3.31
CA ASP A 224 5.51 11.80 -2.58
C ASP A 224 6.77 11.51 -3.43
N TYR A 225 6.62 11.35 -4.74
CA TYR A 225 7.73 11.21 -5.67
C TYR A 225 8.57 12.49 -5.71
N LEU A 226 7.93 13.61 -6.01
CA LEU A 226 8.60 14.90 -6.15
C LEU A 226 9.31 15.31 -4.86
N ALA A 227 8.67 15.10 -3.70
CA ALA A 227 9.25 15.41 -2.40
C ALA A 227 10.50 14.56 -2.09
N ASN A 228 10.43 13.25 -2.34
CA ASN A 228 11.58 12.38 -2.10
C ASN A 228 12.69 12.57 -3.14
N TYR A 229 12.35 12.84 -4.40
CA TYR A 229 13.32 13.14 -5.46
C TYR A 229 14.04 14.46 -5.20
N ALA A 230 13.31 15.51 -4.80
CA ALA A 230 13.89 16.78 -4.37
C ALA A 230 14.87 16.58 -3.20
N LEU A 231 14.47 15.83 -2.18
CA LEU A 231 15.36 15.50 -1.07
C LEU A 231 16.63 14.75 -1.50
N ALA A 232 16.50 13.75 -2.37
CA ALA A 232 17.64 12.97 -2.83
C ALA A 232 18.63 13.81 -3.66
N THR A 233 18.12 14.65 -4.57
CA THR A 233 18.93 15.55 -5.40
C THR A 233 19.54 16.69 -4.59
N TYR A 234 18.82 17.24 -3.60
CA TYR A 234 19.36 18.23 -2.68
C TYR A 234 20.52 17.70 -1.85
N GLU A 235 20.37 16.51 -1.26
CA GLU A 235 21.45 15.92 -0.46
C GLU A 235 22.65 15.52 -1.33
N LEU A 236 22.42 15.09 -2.57
CA LEU A 236 23.51 14.85 -3.51
C LEU A 236 24.22 16.15 -3.90
N TYR A 237 23.48 17.24 -4.14
CA TYR A 237 24.07 18.57 -4.36
C TYR A 237 24.95 19.00 -3.18
N LYS A 238 24.49 18.83 -1.93
CA LYS A 238 25.30 19.15 -0.76
C LYS A 238 26.62 18.37 -0.70
N GLN A 239 26.62 17.13 -1.19
CA GLN A 239 27.80 16.27 -1.22
C GLN A 239 28.77 16.63 -2.35
N THR A 240 28.26 16.93 -3.54
CA THR A 240 29.09 17.07 -4.76
C THR A 240 29.30 18.51 -5.21
N GLN A 241 28.46 19.44 -4.76
CA GLN A 241 28.38 20.83 -5.22
C GLN A 241 28.11 20.97 -6.73
N GLU A 242 27.57 19.93 -7.37
CA GLU A 242 27.21 19.98 -8.79
C GLU A 242 25.89 20.72 -9.02
N GLU A 243 25.93 21.83 -9.75
CA GLU A 243 24.77 22.67 -10.11
C GLU A 243 23.64 21.93 -10.84
N LYS A 244 23.93 20.75 -11.42
CA LYS A 244 22.88 19.89 -11.97
C LYS A 244 21.89 19.49 -10.87
N TRP A 245 22.37 19.00 -9.73
CA TRP A 245 21.51 18.46 -8.67
C TRP A 245 20.75 19.54 -7.92
N LYS A 246 21.34 20.75 -7.80
CA LYS A 246 20.63 21.94 -7.32
C LYS A 246 19.42 22.25 -8.19
N ARG A 247 19.60 22.32 -9.52
CA ARG A 247 18.51 22.58 -10.47
C ARG A 247 17.43 21.50 -10.45
N GLU A 248 17.81 20.22 -10.42
CA GLU A 248 16.86 19.10 -10.33
C GLU A 248 16.01 19.17 -9.06
N SER A 249 16.64 19.48 -7.92
CA SER A 249 15.94 19.63 -6.65
C SER A 249 14.95 20.79 -6.66
N GLN A 250 15.38 21.96 -7.13
CA GLN A 250 14.51 23.13 -7.27
C GLN A 250 13.34 22.86 -8.20
N HIS A 251 13.60 22.24 -9.35
CA HIS A 251 12.56 21.89 -10.32
C HIS A 251 11.50 20.94 -9.74
N ALA A 252 11.93 19.91 -9.01
CA ALA A 252 11.00 19.00 -8.35
C ALA A 252 10.14 19.70 -7.29
N LEU A 253 10.71 20.64 -6.51
CA LEU A 253 9.96 21.44 -5.54
C LEU A 253 8.92 22.37 -6.19
N GLU A 254 9.25 22.96 -7.34
CA GLU A 254 8.33 23.81 -8.10
C GLU A 254 7.12 23.03 -8.63
N GLN A 255 7.30 21.75 -8.96
CA GLN A 255 6.24 20.88 -9.47
C GLN A 255 5.27 20.38 -8.39
N ILE A 256 5.58 20.54 -7.10
CA ILE A 256 4.67 20.14 -6.02
C ILE A 256 3.48 21.11 -5.98
N GLN A 257 2.35 20.66 -6.53
CA GLN A 257 1.11 21.45 -6.61
C GLN A 257 0.41 21.55 -5.26
N ASP A 258 0.34 20.44 -4.50
CA ASP A 258 -0.35 20.40 -3.22
C ASP A 258 0.59 20.64 -2.04
N LYS A 259 0.98 21.91 -1.88
CA LYS A 259 1.89 22.32 -0.80
C LYS A 259 1.27 22.20 0.59
N TYR A 260 -0.05 22.10 0.72
CA TYR A 260 -0.73 22.02 2.01
C TYR A 260 -0.60 20.63 2.66
N VAL A 261 -0.33 19.62 1.84
CA VAL A 261 -0.05 18.25 2.29
C VAL A 261 1.30 18.15 2.99
N LEU A 262 2.28 18.93 2.51
CA LEU A 262 3.61 18.98 3.10
C LEU A 262 3.67 20.07 4.16
N LYS A 263 4.20 19.74 5.34
CA LYS A 263 4.40 20.75 6.40
C LYS A 263 5.42 21.79 5.95
N GLU A 264 5.27 23.03 6.40
CA GLU A 264 6.21 24.12 6.10
C GLU A 264 7.67 23.74 6.41
N ASP A 265 7.90 23.01 7.51
CA ASP A 265 9.20 22.46 7.89
C ASP A 265 9.88 21.62 6.81
N PHE A 266 9.12 20.96 5.91
CA PHE A 266 9.69 20.26 4.77
C PHE A 266 10.38 21.22 3.81
N PHE A 267 9.78 22.37 3.50
CA PHE A 267 10.36 23.33 2.56
C PHE A 267 11.53 24.09 3.19
N LEU A 268 11.49 24.33 4.50
CA LEU A 268 12.55 25.01 5.24
C LEU A 268 13.89 24.25 5.27
N GLN A 269 13.91 22.95 4.95
CA GLN A 269 15.14 22.16 4.92
C GLN A 269 16.01 22.44 3.68
N PHE A 270 15.46 23.10 2.65
CA PHE A 270 16.16 23.38 1.39
C PHE A 270 16.79 24.78 1.43
N THR A 271 18.07 24.85 1.77
CA THR A 271 18.88 26.07 1.65
C THR A 271 19.88 25.89 0.52
N TYR A 272 19.73 26.69 -0.53
CA TYR A 272 20.67 26.75 -1.66
C TYR A 272 21.52 28.00 -1.48
N ASP A 273 22.82 27.81 -1.32
CA ASP A 273 23.80 28.90 -1.33
C ASP A 273 24.04 29.40 -2.77
#